data_AF-A0A955PT65-F1
#
_entry.id   AF-A0A955PT65-F1
#
_cell.length_a   1.000
_cell.length_b   1.000
_cell.length_c   1.000
_cell.angle_alpha   90.00
_cell.angle_beta   90.00
_cell.angle_gamma   90.00
#
_symmetry.space_group_name_H-M   'P 1'
#
loop_
_entity.id
_entity.type
_entity.pdbx_description
1 polymer ?
#
loop_
_entity_poly.entity_id
_entity_poly.type
_entity_poly.pdbx_seq_one_letter_code
_entity_poly.pdbx_strand_id
1 'polypeptide(L)'
;RSHGFSAKAEPIPDPDPELAEVGERLVSQKEGFACTTCHPIGDYEAQAVYESEGINFMYAAERLRAGYALHWMFNPLRVNPRTKMPRYTNEQGNTPLVTLLDGEGERQFEAIWNYLLRGREIEPPRVDVK
;
A
#
# COMPACT_ATOMS: atom_id res chain seq x y z
N ARG A 1 -18.30 -21.84 15.60
CA ARG A 1 -17.36 -20.73 15.84
C ARG A 1 -17.05 -20.12 14.48
N SER A 2 -17.63 -18.97 14.15
CA SER A 2 -17.38 -18.26 12.90
C SER A 2 -16.03 -17.56 13.01
N HIS A 3 -15.07 -17.92 12.16
CA HIS A 3 -13.69 -17.42 12.20
C HIS A 3 -13.52 -16.01 11.63
N GLY A 4 -14.46 -15.10 11.90
CA GLY A 4 -14.39 -13.71 11.48
C GLY A 4 -14.59 -13.49 9.98
N PHE A 5 -15.33 -12.42 9.66
CA PHE A 5 -15.74 -11.98 8.31
C PHE A 5 -16.74 -12.85 7.55
N SER A 6 -17.65 -12.19 6.84
CA SER A 6 -18.67 -12.84 6.01
C SER A 6 -18.06 -13.42 4.74
N ALA A 7 -18.66 -14.50 4.21
CA ALA A 7 -18.27 -15.09 2.93
C ALA A 7 -18.58 -14.19 1.72
N LYS A 8 -19.40 -13.14 1.91
CA LYS A 8 -19.70 -12.17 0.85
C LYS A 8 -18.61 -11.09 0.81
N ALA A 9 -18.26 -10.68 -0.40
CA ALA A 9 -17.40 -9.52 -0.62
C ALA A 9 -18.10 -8.27 -0.08
N GLU A 10 -17.37 -7.47 0.69
CA GLU A 10 -17.80 -6.12 1.05
C GLU A 10 -17.68 -5.22 -0.18
N PRO A 11 -18.58 -4.26 -0.38
CA PRO A 11 -18.42 -3.28 -1.44
C PRO A 11 -17.09 -2.53 -1.24
N ILE A 12 -16.37 -2.30 -2.32
CA ILE A 12 -15.16 -1.48 -2.32
C ILE A 12 -15.62 -0.03 -2.06
N PRO A 13 -15.14 0.63 -0.99
CA PRO A 13 -15.50 2.01 -0.72
C PRO A 13 -14.82 2.95 -1.72
N ASP A 14 -15.45 4.11 -1.95
CA ASP A 14 -14.81 5.20 -2.68
C ASP A 14 -13.60 5.73 -1.90
N PRO A 15 -12.50 6.10 -2.57
CA PRO A 15 -11.34 6.68 -1.93
C PRO A 15 -11.63 8.09 -1.40
N ASP A 16 -11.06 8.43 -0.24
CA ASP A 16 -10.89 9.83 0.16
C ASP A 16 -9.83 10.46 -0.75
N PRO A 17 -10.16 11.52 -1.52
CA PRO A 17 -9.25 12.07 -2.51
C PRO A 17 -8.00 12.72 -1.88
N GLU A 18 -8.13 13.38 -0.73
CA GLU A 18 -7.00 14.03 -0.06
C GLU A 18 -6.03 12.99 0.49
N LEU A 19 -6.56 11.94 1.12
CA LEU A 19 -5.74 10.81 1.58
C LEU A 19 -5.13 10.05 0.42
N ALA A 20 -5.85 9.87 -0.70
CA ALA A 20 -5.33 9.19 -1.87
C ALA A 20 -4.16 9.96 -2.51
N GLU A 21 -4.18 11.29 -2.51
CA GLU A 21 -3.03 12.11 -2.95
C GLU A 21 -1.81 11.94 -2.06
N VAL A 22 -2.01 11.89 -0.73
CA VAL A 22 -0.91 11.59 0.20
C VAL A 22 -0.40 10.15 0.01
N GLY A 23 -1.30 9.20 -0.20
CA GLY A 23 -0.97 7.80 -0.47
C GLY A 23 -0.14 7.60 -1.73
N GLU A 24 -0.47 8.34 -2.79
CA GLU A 24 0.31 8.36 -4.04
C GLU A 24 1.76 8.79 -3.79
N ARG A 25 1.95 9.86 -3.00
CA ARG A 25 3.29 10.35 -2.62
C ARG A 25 4.03 9.34 -1.75
N LEU A 26 3.35 8.70 -0.80
CA LEU A 26 3.92 7.65 0.06
C LEU A 26 4.32 6.38 -0.70
N VAL A 27 3.64 6.05 -1.79
CA VAL A 27 3.98 4.91 -2.67
C VAL A 27 5.20 5.22 -3.55
N SER A 28 5.41 6.49 -3.88
CA SER A 28 6.46 6.92 -4.81
C SER A 28 7.88 6.56 -4.37
N GLN A 29 8.77 6.44 -5.35
CA GLN A 29 10.20 6.28 -5.12
C GLN A 29 10.87 7.58 -4.66
N LYS A 30 10.41 8.73 -5.16
CA LYS A 30 11.09 10.02 -4.87
C LYS A 30 10.76 10.59 -3.50
N GLU A 31 9.54 10.37 -3.01
CA GLU A 31 9.08 10.98 -1.74
C GLU A 31 8.74 9.96 -0.67
N GLY A 32 8.47 8.72 -1.07
CA GLY A 32 7.81 7.72 -0.25
C GLY A 32 8.67 6.51 0.08
N PHE A 33 7.98 5.38 0.26
CA PHE A 33 8.55 4.08 0.60
C PHE A 33 9.09 3.32 -0.61
N ALA A 34 9.08 3.91 -1.81
CA ALA A 34 9.53 3.30 -3.05
C ALA A 34 8.86 1.96 -3.37
N CYS A 35 7.53 1.89 -3.16
CA CYS A 35 6.74 0.68 -3.42
C CYS A 35 6.83 0.23 -4.89
N THR A 36 6.94 1.19 -5.81
CA THR A 36 7.12 1.02 -7.26
C THR A 36 8.41 0.27 -7.64
N THR A 37 9.35 0.12 -6.71
CA THR A 37 10.54 -0.74 -6.89
C THR A 37 10.16 -2.19 -7.14
N CYS A 38 9.13 -2.69 -6.43
CA CYS A 38 8.73 -4.10 -6.47
C CYS A 38 7.30 -4.33 -6.95
N HIS A 39 6.43 -3.32 -6.87
CA HIS A 39 5.03 -3.43 -7.24
C HIS A 39 4.73 -2.63 -8.51
N PRO A 40 4.21 -3.26 -9.58
CA PRO A 40 3.71 -2.52 -10.73
C PRO A 40 2.37 -1.83 -10.40
N ILE A 41 2.04 -0.79 -11.16
CA ILE A 41 0.82 0.02 -10.99
C ILE A 41 0.18 0.24 -12.35
N GLY A 42 -0.90 -0.49 -12.63
CA GLY A 42 -1.49 -0.48 -13.98
C GLY A 42 -0.46 -0.99 -15.00
N ASP A 43 -0.17 -0.20 -16.02
CA ASP A 43 0.83 -0.51 -17.04
C ASP A 43 2.26 -0.06 -16.67
N TYR A 44 2.44 0.61 -15.52
CA TYR A 44 3.76 0.98 -15.03
C TYR A 44 4.46 -0.23 -14.40
N GLU A 45 5.51 -0.72 -15.05
CA GLU A 45 6.29 -1.88 -14.59
C GLU A 45 7.07 -1.58 -13.31
N ALA A 46 7.25 -2.61 -12.48
CA ALA A 46 8.10 -2.51 -11.29
C ALA A 46 9.56 -2.30 -11.68
N GLN A 47 10.24 -1.38 -10.99
CA GLN A 47 11.54 -0.85 -11.45
C GLN A 47 12.74 -1.77 -11.15
N ALA A 48 12.66 -2.66 -10.16
CA ALA A 48 13.79 -3.50 -9.72
C ALA A 48 13.36 -4.88 -9.20
N VAL A 49 12.73 -5.67 -10.07
CA VAL A 49 12.27 -7.04 -9.78
C VAL A 49 13.37 -8.09 -9.93
N TYR A 50 14.43 -8.00 -9.12
CA TYR A 50 15.56 -8.95 -9.21
C TYR A 50 15.32 -10.27 -8.46
N GLU A 51 14.42 -10.32 -7.47
CA GLU A 51 14.18 -11.54 -6.67
C GLU A 51 12.70 -11.91 -6.47
N SER A 52 11.80 -10.93 -6.31
CA SER A 52 10.38 -11.19 -6.06
C SER A 52 9.53 -9.98 -6.42
N GLU A 53 8.82 -10.08 -7.54
CA GLU A 53 7.81 -9.11 -7.93
C GLU A 53 6.59 -9.18 -6.98
N GLY A 54 6.11 -8.00 -6.58
CA GLY A 54 4.90 -7.84 -5.79
C GLY A 54 3.65 -7.87 -6.67
N ILE A 55 2.47 -7.83 -6.05
CA ILE A 55 1.22 -7.71 -6.81
C ILE A 55 1.16 -6.39 -7.59
N ASN A 56 0.49 -6.39 -8.73
CA ASN A 56 0.07 -5.13 -9.34
C ASN A 56 -1.01 -4.46 -8.50
N PHE A 57 -0.78 -3.20 -8.12
CA PHE A 57 -1.66 -2.46 -7.22
C PHE A 57 -3.05 -2.17 -7.78
N MET A 58 -3.24 -2.21 -9.11
CA MET A 58 -4.58 -2.06 -9.71
C MET A 58 -5.59 -3.12 -9.25
N TYR A 59 -5.10 -4.25 -8.73
CA TYR A 59 -5.92 -5.36 -8.23
C TYR A 59 -6.04 -5.39 -6.70
N ALA A 60 -5.37 -4.49 -5.98
CA ALA A 60 -5.26 -4.58 -4.53
C ALA A 60 -6.64 -4.46 -3.85
N ALA A 61 -7.43 -3.44 -4.20
CA ALA A 61 -8.75 -3.20 -3.62
C ALA A 61 -9.79 -4.29 -3.96
N GLU A 62 -9.67 -4.92 -5.13
CA GLU A 62 -10.55 -6.04 -5.53
C GLU A 62 -10.26 -7.33 -4.76
N ARG A 63 -9.03 -7.51 -4.28
CA ARG A 63 -8.53 -8.80 -3.75
C ARG A 63 -8.32 -8.78 -2.25
N LEU A 64 -8.03 -7.62 -1.67
CA LEU A 64 -7.67 -7.45 -0.27
C LEU A 64 -8.76 -6.70 0.48
N ARG A 65 -9.01 -7.10 1.73
CA ARG A 65 -9.78 -6.29 2.67
C ARG A 65 -8.89 -5.22 3.27
N ALA A 66 -9.43 -4.04 3.56
CA ALA A 66 -8.69 -2.92 4.16
C ALA A 66 -7.91 -3.37 5.41
N GLY A 67 -8.56 -4.06 6.35
CA GLY A 67 -7.91 -4.54 7.57
C GLY A 67 -6.74 -5.50 7.32
N TYR A 68 -6.82 -6.34 6.27
CA TYR A 68 -5.69 -7.19 5.89
C TYR A 68 -4.55 -6.38 5.26
N ALA A 69 -4.87 -5.44 4.37
CA ALA A 69 -3.88 -4.58 3.73
C ALA A 69 -3.11 -3.72 4.76
N LEU A 70 -3.83 -3.12 5.71
CA LEU A 70 -3.23 -2.36 6.82
C LEU A 70 -2.34 -3.27 7.70
N HIS A 71 -2.83 -4.45 8.10
CA HIS A 71 -2.03 -5.39 8.88
C HIS A 71 -0.74 -5.82 8.15
N TRP A 72 -0.85 -6.08 6.85
CA TRP A 72 0.29 -6.41 5.99
C TRP A 72 1.31 -5.26 5.94
N MET A 73 0.87 -4.02 5.72
CA MET A 73 1.76 -2.85 5.67
C MET A 73 2.47 -2.57 7.01
N PHE A 74 1.77 -2.80 8.13
CA PHE A 74 2.35 -2.61 9.46
C PHE A 74 3.53 -3.53 9.76
N ASN A 75 3.38 -4.83 9.49
CA ASN A 75 4.45 -5.80 9.71
C ASN A 75 4.28 -7.04 8.82
N PRO A 76 4.76 -7.01 7.57
CA PRO A 76 4.50 -8.09 6.62
C PRO A 76 5.17 -9.41 7.04
N LEU A 77 6.30 -9.35 7.76
CA LEU A 77 7.01 -10.52 8.30
C LEU A 77 6.20 -11.29 9.35
N ARG A 78 5.23 -10.64 10.01
CA ARG A 78 4.31 -11.30 10.96
C ARG A 78 3.20 -12.06 10.25
N VAL A 79 2.85 -11.64 9.02
CA VAL A 79 1.84 -12.31 8.18
C VAL A 79 2.48 -13.43 7.37
N ASN A 80 3.62 -13.13 6.72
CA ASN A 80 4.40 -14.10 5.96
C ASN A 80 5.90 -13.91 6.26
N PRO A 81 6.54 -14.83 7.02
CA PRO A 81 7.95 -14.71 7.40
C PRO A 81 8.92 -14.85 6.22
N ARG A 82 8.46 -15.24 5.03
CA ARG A 82 9.26 -15.35 3.80
C ARG A 82 9.09 -14.17 2.85
N THR A 83 8.24 -13.19 3.19
CA THR A 83 8.06 -12.00 2.34
C THR A 83 9.36 -11.20 2.24
N LYS A 84 9.57 -10.60 1.06
CA LYS A 84 10.67 -9.66 0.81
C LYS A 84 10.29 -8.21 1.12
N MET A 85 8.99 -7.94 1.30
CA MET A 85 8.53 -6.59 1.65
C MET A 85 9.09 -6.20 3.02
N PRO A 86 9.79 -5.05 3.13
CA PRO A 86 10.36 -4.60 4.39
C PRO A 86 9.26 -4.15 5.35
N ARG A 87 9.59 -4.11 6.64
CA ARG A 87 8.78 -3.43 7.64
C ARG A 87 9.17 -1.94 7.64
N TYR A 88 8.20 -1.06 7.45
CA TYR A 88 8.43 0.40 7.43
C TYR A 88 8.24 1.07 8.81
N THR A 89 7.68 0.36 9.78
CA THR A 89 7.41 0.88 11.14
C THR A 89 8.45 0.44 12.16
N ASN A 90 8.69 1.27 13.16
CA ASN A 90 9.31 0.87 14.42
C ASN A 90 8.30 0.13 15.33
N GLU A 91 8.72 -0.22 16.54
CA GLU A 91 7.86 -0.92 17.52
C GLU A 91 6.67 -0.09 18.01
N GLN A 92 6.76 1.23 17.93
CA GLN A 92 5.69 2.16 18.29
C GLN A 92 4.71 2.43 17.14
N GLY A 93 4.95 1.87 15.94
CA GLY A 93 4.09 2.05 14.78
C GLY A 93 4.42 3.27 13.92
N ASN A 94 5.51 3.99 14.21
CA ASN A 94 5.92 5.16 13.44
C ASN A 94 6.90 4.79 12.32
N THR A 95 6.88 5.54 11.23
CA THR A 95 7.79 5.39 10.09
C THR A 95 8.86 6.49 10.10
N PRO A 96 9.98 6.32 9.37
CA PRO A 96 10.97 7.39 9.24
C PRO A 96 10.51 8.56 8.35
N LEU A 97 9.40 8.44 7.60
CA LEU A 97 8.90 9.48 6.69
C LEU A 97 8.07 10.52 7.44
N VAL A 98 8.72 11.33 8.27
CA VAL A 98 8.05 12.34 9.11
C VAL A 98 7.46 13.52 8.33
N THR A 99 7.86 13.71 7.07
CA THR A 99 7.38 14.82 6.21
C THR A 99 5.94 14.64 5.73
N LEU A 100 5.40 13.42 5.83
CA LEU A 100 4.03 13.07 5.44
C LEU A 100 3.30 12.55 6.66
N LEU A 101 2.26 13.24 7.13
CA LEU A 101 1.45 12.81 8.28
C LEU A 101 2.29 12.53 9.54
N ASP A 102 3.35 13.31 9.77
CA ASP A 102 4.20 13.27 10.96
C ASP A 102 4.87 11.90 11.26
N GLY A 103 4.91 11.01 10.27
CA GLY A 103 5.45 9.65 10.44
C GLY A 103 4.47 8.70 11.17
N GLU A 104 3.22 9.10 11.38
CA GLU A 104 2.18 8.28 12.00
C GLU A 104 1.79 7.14 11.06
N GLY A 105 2.36 5.95 11.27
CA GLY A 105 2.26 4.83 10.32
C GLY A 105 0.82 4.39 10.05
N GLU A 106 -0.07 4.49 11.04
CA GLU A 106 -1.50 4.18 10.86
C GLU A 106 -2.13 5.06 9.77
N ARG A 107 -1.96 6.38 9.90
CA ARG A 107 -2.52 7.34 8.95
C ARG A 107 -1.82 7.28 7.59
N GLN A 108 -0.52 7.01 7.58
CA GLN A 108 0.22 6.81 6.33
C GLN A 108 -0.27 5.57 5.57
N PHE A 109 -0.48 4.45 6.26
CA PHE A 109 -0.96 3.23 5.61
C PHE A 109 -2.44 3.33 5.23
N GLU A 110 -3.24 4.09 5.97
CA GLU A 110 -4.59 4.47 5.56
C GLU A 110 -4.59 5.35 4.29
N ALA A 111 -3.68 6.31 4.19
CA ALA A 111 -3.50 7.11 2.98
C ALA A 111 -3.10 6.25 1.79
N ILE A 112 -2.14 5.32 1.96
CA ILE A 112 -1.77 4.35 0.92
C ILE A 112 -2.99 3.49 0.53
N TRP A 113 -3.79 3.02 1.49
CA TRP A 113 -4.99 2.26 1.18
C TRP A 113 -5.99 3.07 0.33
N ASN A 114 -6.22 4.35 0.67
CA ASN A 114 -7.06 5.24 -0.14
C ASN A 114 -6.52 5.42 -1.57
N TYR A 115 -5.20 5.47 -1.76
CA TYR A 115 -4.62 5.45 -3.09
C TYR A 115 -4.88 4.12 -3.83
N LEU A 116 -4.76 2.98 -3.15
CA LEU A 116 -5.04 1.65 -3.71
C LEU A 116 -6.52 1.44 -4.06
N LEU A 117 -7.44 2.12 -3.36
CA LEU A 117 -8.88 2.08 -3.65
C LEU A 117 -9.25 2.63 -5.04
N ARG A 118 -8.36 3.38 -5.70
CA ARG A 118 -8.51 3.77 -7.12
C ARG A 118 -8.57 2.55 -8.06
N GLY A 119 -8.12 1.38 -7.61
CA GLY A 119 -8.36 0.10 -8.29
C GLY A 119 -7.89 0.10 -9.74
N ARG A 120 -8.76 -0.26 -10.68
CA ARG A 120 -8.45 -0.32 -12.11
C ARG A 120 -8.11 1.03 -12.73
N GLU A 121 -8.48 2.12 -12.08
CA GLU A 121 -8.24 3.50 -12.51
C GLU A 121 -7.03 4.11 -11.78
N ILE A 122 -6.26 3.31 -11.03
CA ILE A 122 -5.05 3.78 -10.36
C ILE A 122 -3.99 4.21 -11.40
N GLU A 123 -3.52 5.44 -11.25
CA GLU A 123 -2.40 5.97 -12.03
C GLU A 123 -1.10 5.85 -11.22
N PRO A 124 0.06 5.56 -11.84
CA PRO A 124 1.34 5.54 -11.14
C PRO A 124 1.67 6.91 -10.50
N PRO A 125 2.48 6.96 -9.44
CA PRO A 125 2.81 8.22 -8.78
C PRO A 125 3.36 9.26 -9.73
N ARG A 126 2.71 10.43 -9.81
CA ARG A 126 3.06 11.49 -10.76
C ARG A 126 4.50 11.96 -10.66
N VAL A 127 5.08 11.84 -9.47
CA VAL A 127 6.46 12.25 -9.22
C VAL A 127 7.47 11.23 -9.75
N ASP A 128 7.10 9.97 -9.93
CA ASP A 128 8.00 8.92 -10.42
C ASP A 128 8.08 8.89 -11.95
N VAL A 129 6.95 9.09 -12.63
CA VAL A 129 6.87 9.22 -14.09
C VAL A 129 7.32 10.62 -14.54
N LYS A 130 8.08 10.70 -15.63
CA LYS A 130 8.53 11.95 -16.26
C LYS A 130 7.51 12.46 -17.26
#